data_AF-A0A158Q4D1-F1
#
_entry.id   AF-A0A158Q4D1-F1
#
_cell.length_a   1.000
_cell.length_b   1.000
_cell.length_c   1.000
_cell.angle_alpha   90.00
_cell.angle_beta   90.00
_cell.angle_gamma   90.00
#
_symmetry.space_group_name_H-M   'P 1'
#
loop_
_entity.id
_entity.type
_entity.pdbx_description
1 polymer ?
#
loop_
_entity_poly.entity_id
_entity_poly.type
_entity_poly.pdbx_seq_one_letter_code
_entity_poly.pdbx_strand_id
1 'polypeptide(L)'
;MCSQLAVRSFTELEPSINPNYLSDSYAYHFQQTLKDSKPFPHFSLTNFIDNEEFVQMVRSELLNMEYSLVTTDLYSNYQTFDIESSPPPYLPSIVKLRDFFKTKVREWLSSISGVELTTRVSIVSTIYEHTQILLPHDDQLDNRAFAYVYYLTPQWKPNYGGELALFDNVNNYPRREPLSNSLALFRVSPASWHMVKEKCDFFRLSVHGWFYEPKVTSILRLPPPARNPLLNSVKV
;
A
#
# COMPACT_ATOMS: atom_id res chain seq x y z
N MET A 1 25.65 20.67 -24.27
CA MET A 1 24.48 21.15 -23.51
C MET A 1 24.15 20.11 -22.44
N CYS A 2 24.83 20.15 -21.29
CA CYS A 2 24.30 19.46 -20.11
C CYS A 2 23.20 20.36 -19.58
N SER A 3 21.95 19.95 -19.74
CA SER A 3 20.82 20.64 -19.11
C SER A 3 21.11 20.73 -17.62
N GLN A 4 21.11 21.95 -17.11
CA GLN A 4 20.98 22.23 -15.69
C GLN A 4 19.64 21.64 -15.24
N LEU A 5 19.64 20.36 -14.86
CA LEU A 5 18.73 19.91 -13.82
C LEU A 5 19.20 20.66 -12.57
N ALA A 6 18.63 21.85 -12.38
CA ALA A 6 18.82 22.62 -11.17
C ALA A 6 18.56 21.64 -10.01
N VAL A 7 19.59 21.43 -9.19
CA VAL A 7 19.46 20.73 -7.92
C VAL A 7 18.56 21.62 -7.07
N ARG A 8 17.24 21.52 -7.26
CA ARG A 8 16.27 22.11 -6.36
C ARG A 8 16.61 21.60 -4.97
N SER A 9 16.63 22.50 -4.01
CA SER A 9 16.90 22.14 -2.63
C SER A 9 15.89 21.07 -2.19
N PHE A 10 16.34 20.02 -1.48
CA PHE A 10 15.49 18.95 -0.93
C PHE A 10 14.26 19.50 -0.16
N THR A 11 14.34 20.74 0.31
CA THR A 11 13.31 21.44 1.06
C THR A 11 12.10 21.86 0.22
N GLU A 12 12.20 22.02 -1.11
CA GLU A 12 11.11 22.58 -1.93
C GLU A 12 10.11 21.55 -2.46
N LEU A 13 10.48 20.26 -2.50
CA LEU A 13 9.58 19.23 -3.00
C LEU A 13 8.55 18.84 -1.95
N GLU A 14 7.30 19.21 -2.20
CA GLU A 14 6.15 18.87 -1.35
C GLU A 14 5.25 17.84 -2.05
N PRO A 15 4.79 16.79 -1.32
CA PRO A 15 3.77 15.90 -1.83
C PRO A 15 2.38 16.54 -1.79
N SER A 16 1.60 16.27 -2.83
CA SER A 16 0.17 16.58 -2.89
C SER A 16 -0.58 15.39 -3.51
N ILE A 17 -1.84 15.20 -3.11
CA ILE A 17 -2.72 14.23 -3.74
C ILE A 17 -3.02 14.74 -5.15
N ASN A 18 -2.92 13.86 -6.15
CA ASN A 18 -3.28 14.18 -7.53
C ASN A 18 -4.71 14.75 -7.58
N PRO A 19 -4.92 15.94 -8.19
CA PRO A 19 -6.21 16.63 -8.22
C PRO A 19 -7.40 15.80 -8.73
N ASN A 20 -7.14 14.78 -9.56
CA ASN A 20 -8.18 13.86 -10.03
C ASN A 20 -8.94 13.19 -8.86
N TYR A 21 -8.24 12.90 -7.76
CA TYR A 21 -8.79 12.25 -6.57
C TYR A 21 -9.43 13.22 -5.57
N LEU A 22 -9.37 14.52 -5.86
CA LEU A 22 -9.97 15.59 -5.05
C LEU A 22 -11.31 16.09 -5.63
N SER A 23 -11.74 15.56 -6.77
CA SER A 23 -12.98 15.97 -7.44
C SER A 23 -14.23 15.36 -6.79
N ASP A 24 -15.35 16.08 -6.82
CA ASP A 24 -16.66 15.57 -6.36
C ASP A 24 -17.09 14.30 -7.12
N SER A 25 -16.75 14.22 -8.41
CA SER A 25 -16.99 13.05 -9.24
C SER A 25 -16.25 11.82 -8.70
N TYR A 26 -14.98 11.98 -8.32
CA TYR A 26 -14.22 10.89 -7.71
C TYR A 26 -14.74 10.56 -6.31
N ALA A 27 -15.14 11.55 -5.51
CA ALA A 27 -15.76 11.32 -4.21
C ALA A 27 -17.03 10.47 -4.31
N TYR A 28 -17.90 10.79 -5.27
CA TYR A 28 -19.08 9.97 -5.56
C TYR A 28 -18.70 8.54 -5.96
N HIS A 29 -17.77 8.39 -6.91
CA HIS A 29 -17.28 7.07 -7.33
C HIS A 29 -16.71 6.25 -6.17
N PHE A 30 -15.94 6.89 -5.27
CA PHE A 30 -15.35 6.25 -4.11
C PHE A 30 -16.43 5.70 -3.17
N GLN A 31 -17.47 6.50 -2.90
CA GLN A 31 -18.60 6.11 -2.05
C GLN A 31 -19.44 4.99 -2.65
N GLN A 32 -19.63 4.94 -3.97
CA GLN A 32 -20.30 3.81 -4.63
C GLN A 32 -19.44 2.53 -4.53
N THR A 33 -18.13 2.67 -4.72
CA THR A 33 -17.19 1.54 -4.59
C THR A 33 -17.18 0.97 -3.16
N LEU A 34 -17.31 1.82 -2.13
CA LEU A 34 -17.45 1.38 -0.74
C LEU A 34 -18.69 0.51 -0.49
N LYS A 35 -19.75 0.67 -1.28
CA LYS A 35 -21.02 -0.07 -1.13
C LYS A 35 -21.05 -1.35 -1.93
N ASP A 36 -20.66 -1.28 -3.20
CA ASP A 36 -21.04 -2.30 -4.20
C ASP A 36 -19.87 -3.08 -4.80
N SER A 37 -18.63 -2.76 -4.43
CA SER A 37 -17.48 -3.43 -5.05
C SER A 37 -17.26 -4.85 -4.52
N LYS A 38 -16.82 -5.73 -5.42
CA LYS A 38 -16.38 -7.09 -5.14
C LYS A 38 -14.88 -7.22 -5.44
N PRO A 39 -14.11 -8.01 -4.68
CA PRO A 39 -14.53 -8.87 -3.57
C PRO A 39 -14.99 -8.14 -2.30
N PHE A 40 -14.42 -6.97 -2.09
CA PHE A 40 -14.66 -6.05 -0.98
C PHE A 40 -14.24 -4.65 -1.43
N PRO A 41 -14.57 -3.58 -0.69
CA PRO A 41 -14.14 -2.22 -1.01
C PRO A 41 -12.63 -2.07 -1.19
N HIS A 42 -12.20 -1.85 -2.43
CA HIS A 42 -10.81 -1.69 -2.80
C HIS A 42 -10.63 -0.71 -3.97
N PHE A 43 -9.46 -0.06 -4.01
CA PHE A 43 -9.17 1.07 -4.88
C PHE A 43 -7.75 0.96 -5.42
N SER A 44 -7.55 1.48 -6.63
CA SER A 44 -6.25 1.59 -7.29
C SER A 44 -6.12 3.00 -7.86
N LEU A 45 -5.28 3.82 -7.24
CA LEU A 45 -5.09 5.21 -7.59
C LEU A 45 -3.70 5.37 -8.23
N THR A 46 -3.65 5.42 -9.55
CA THR A 46 -2.41 5.63 -10.32
C THR A 46 -1.98 7.09 -10.29
N ASN A 47 -0.67 7.36 -10.33
CA ASN A 47 -0.11 8.71 -10.19
C ASN A 47 -0.68 9.43 -8.96
N PHE A 48 -0.70 8.74 -7.81
CA PHE A 48 -1.38 9.21 -6.61
C PHE A 48 -0.77 10.49 -6.05
N ILE A 49 0.56 10.57 -6.00
CA ILE A 49 1.28 11.79 -5.64
C ILE A 49 1.55 12.57 -6.92
N ASP A 50 1.11 13.83 -6.96
CA ASP A 50 1.19 14.68 -8.16
C ASP A 50 2.64 15.06 -8.52
N ASN A 51 3.47 15.30 -7.51
CA ASN A 51 4.85 15.69 -7.67
C ASN A 51 5.77 14.48 -7.92
N GLU A 52 6.01 14.14 -9.19
CA GLU A 52 6.86 13.00 -9.56
C GLU A 52 8.33 13.18 -9.13
N GLU A 53 8.86 14.41 -9.07
CA GLU A 53 10.21 14.68 -8.54
C GLU A 53 10.30 14.24 -7.06
N PHE A 54 9.28 14.57 -6.25
CA PHE A 54 9.19 14.10 -4.87
C PHE A 54 9.16 12.56 -4.77
N VAL A 55 8.40 11.89 -5.64
CA VAL A 55 8.32 10.42 -5.67
C VAL A 55 9.67 9.79 -5.99
N GLN A 56 10.44 10.37 -6.91
CA GLN A 56 11.79 9.91 -7.24
C GLN A 56 12.76 10.07 -6.05
N MET A 57 12.64 11.17 -5.30
CA MET A 57 13.45 11.40 -4.10
C MET A 57 13.12 10.40 -2.98
N VAL A 58 11.84 10.17 -2.70
CA VAL A 58 11.40 9.12 -1.75
C VAL A 58 11.97 7.76 -2.14
N ARG A 59 11.88 7.38 -3.42
CA ARG A 59 12.42 6.10 -3.90
C ARG A 59 13.93 6.03 -3.66
N SER A 60 14.66 7.10 -3.98
CA SER A 60 16.11 7.16 -3.81
C SER A 60 16.51 7.04 -2.35
N GLU A 61 15.82 7.72 -1.44
CA GLU A 61 16.06 7.60 0.00
C GLU A 61 15.74 6.18 0.51
N LEU A 62 14.61 5.60 0.09
CA LEU A 62 14.21 4.25 0.51
C LEU A 62 15.15 3.16 0.03
N LEU A 63 15.78 3.30 -1.13
CA LEU A 63 16.77 2.35 -1.64
C LEU A 63 18.12 2.41 -0.89
N ASN A 64 18.36 3.49 -0.14
CA ASN A 64 19.56 3.67 0.69
C ASN A 64 19.30 3.36 2.18
N MET A 65 18.09 2.90 2.53
CA MET A 65 17.78 2.46 3.89
C MET A 65 18.27 1.04 4.16
N GLU A 66 18.51 0.76 5.43
CA GLU A 66 18.72 -0.60 5.92
C GLU A 66 17.39 -1.35 6.00
N TYR A 67 17.35 -2.56 5.43
CA TYR A 67 16.23 -3.48 5.56
C TYR A 67 16.71 -4.77 6.24
N SER A 68 15.85 -5.33 7.07
CA SER A 68 16.06 -6.65 7.67
C SER A 68 15.12 -7.66 7.04
N LEU A 69 15.65 -8.86 6.75
CA LEU A 69 14.81 -9.99 6.35
C LEU A 69 13.94 -10.40 7.54
N VAL A 70 12.63 -10.45 7.33
CA VAL A 70 11.65 -10.96 8.29
C VAL A 70 10.91 -12.12 7.65
N THR A 71 10.95 -13.26 8.33
CA THR A 71 10.30 -14.49 7.90
C THR A 71 9.41 -15.00 9.02
N THR A 72 8.16 -15.26 8.68
CA THR A 72 7.12 -15.85 9.54
C THR A 72 6.44 -16.99 8.78
N ASP A 73 5.48 -17.67 9.40
CA ASP A 73 4.60 -18.62 8.72
C ASP A 73 3.69 -17.95 7.68
N LEU A 74 3.38 -16.66 7.86
CA LEU A 74 2.50 -15.89 6.99
C LEU A 74 3.25 -15.19 5.84
N TYR A 75 4.47 -14.71 6.05
CA TYR A 75 5.20 -13.92 5.05
C TYR A 75 6.72 -14.01 5.18
N SER A 76 7.39 -13.74 4.06
CA SER A 76 8.83 -13.51 3.98
C SER A 76 9.07 -12.26 3.14
N ASN A 77 9.67 -11.23 3.72
CA ASN A 77 10.04 -10.00 3.02
C ASN A 77 11.17 -9.26 3.75
N TYR A 78 11.78 -8.29 3.07
CA TYR A 78 12.68 -7.33 3.70
C TYR A 78 11.86 -6.12 4.13
N GLN A 79 12.01 -5.68 5.38
CA GLN A 79 11.30 -4.51 5.90
C GLN A 79 12.23 -3.57 6.67
N THR A 80 11.92 -2.28 6.63
CA THR A 80 12.54 -1.29 7.52
C THR A 80 12.02 -1.48 8.95
N PHE A 81 12.68 -0.82 9.90
CA PHE A 81 12.02 -0.52 11.18
C PHE A 81 10.76 0.34 10.94
N ASP A 82 9.91 0.45 11.97
CA ASP A 82 8.69 1.25 11.89
C ASP A 82 9.00 2.74 11.69
N ILE A 83 8.56 3.29 10.56
CA ILE A 83 8.78 4.69 10.18
C ILE A 83 7.81 5.60 10.97
N GLU A 84 6.78 5.03 11.64
CA GLU A 84 5.73 5.76 12.34
C GLU A 84 6.29 6.69 13.43
N SER A 85 7.19 6.19 14.28
CA SER A 85 7.67 6.90 15.48
C SER A 85 8.98 7.67 15.29
N SER A 86 9.91 7.18 14.46
CA SER A 86 11.29 7.70 14.45
C SER A 86 12.00 7.51 13.10
N PRO A 87 11.56 8.16 12.01
CA PRO A 87 12.33 8.17 10.77
C PRO A 87 13.69 8.84 11.03
N PRO A 88 14.75 8.41 10.34
CA PRO A 88 16.05 9.02 10.52
C PRO A 88 15.99 10.46 10.00
N PRO A 89 16.42 11.47 10.78
CA PRO A 89 16.30 12.89 10.39
C PRO A 89 17.06 13.24 9.11
N TYR A 90 17.98 12.38 8.67
CA TYR A 90 18.74 12.52 7.42
C TYR A 90 18.00 12.04 6.16
N LEU A 91 16.74 11.59 6.27
CA LEU A 91 15.89 11.16 5.15
C LEU A 91 14.66 12.08 4.99
N PRO A 92 14.84 13.32 4.51
CA PRO A 92 13.79 14.35 4.52
C PRO A 92 12.56 13.99 3.67
N SER A 93 12.73 13.29 2.56
CA SER A 93 11.60 12.94 1.67
C SER A 93 10.74 11.84 2.29
N ILE A 94 11.35 10.87 2.99
CA ILE A 94 10.61 9.84 3.76
C ILE A 94 9.86 10.47 4.94
N VAL A 95 10.48 11.42 5.65
CA VAL A 95 9.80 12.19 6.71
C VAL A 95 8.57 12.92 6.15
N LYS A 96 8.73 13.64 5.03
CA LYS A 96 7.61 14.32 4.34
C LYS A 96 6.54 13.34 3.87
N LEU A 97 6.91 12.17 3.35
CA LEU A 97 5.95 11.14 2.94
C LEU A 97 5.13 10.67 4.14
N ARG A 98 5.79 10.35 5.26
CA ARG A 98 5.11 9.94 6.49
C ARG A 98 4.13 11.01 6.95
N ASP A 99 4.57 12.26 7.01
CA ASP A 99 3.74 13.37 7.48
C ASP A 99 2.56 13.64 6.54
N PHE A 100 2.77 13.50 5.22
CA PHE A 100 1.72 13.55 4.21
C PHE A 100 0.66 12.47 4.40
N PHE A 101 1.05 11.22 4.67
CA PHE A 101 0.11 10.13 4.97
C PHE A 101 -0.65 10.36 6.28
N LYS A 102 0.03 10.82 7.33
CA LYS A 102 -0.56 11.11 8.66
C LYS A 102 -1.52 12.30 8.66
N THR A 103 -1.36 13.23 7.72
CA THR A 103 -2.17 14.46 7.63
C THR A 103 -3.07 14.43 6.40
N LYS A 104 -2.59 14.87 5.24
CA LYS A 104 -3.38 15.11 4.02
C LYS A 104 -4.09 13.87 3.51
N VAL A 105 -3.41 12.73 3.43
CA VAL A 105 -4.03 11.48 2.95
C VAL A 105 -5.06 10.98 3.95
N ARG A 106 -4.75 10.99 5.25
CA ARG A 106 -5.71 10.60 6.30
C ARG A 106 -6.96 11.47 6.30
N GLU A 107 -6.81 12.79 6.22
CA GLU A 107 -7.93 13.75 6.21
C GLU A 107 -8.79 13.58 4.96
N TRP A 108 -8.15 13.45 3.80
CA TRP A 108 -8.83 13.15 2.54
C TRP A 108 -9.61 11.83 2.63
N LEU A 109 -8.97 10.76 3.13
CA LEU A 109 -9.59 9.44 3.23
C LEU A 109 -10.77 9.45 4.21
N SER A 110 -10.63 10.12 5.35
CA SER A 110 -11.71 10.24 6.32
C SER A 110 -12.91 10.99 5.72
N SER A 111 -12.66 12.09 5.01
CA SER A 111 -13.69 12.88 4.34
C SER A 111 -14.41 12.09 3.22
N ILE A 112 -13.65 11.50 2.29
CA ILE A 112 -14.21 10.83 1.11
C ILE A 112 -14.97 9.54 1.46
N SER A 113 -14.51 8.84 2.51
CA SER A 113 -15.13 7.58 2.95
C SER A 113 -16.28 7.77 3.95
N GLY A 114 -16.31 8.90 4.66
CA GLY A 114 -17.20 9.11 5.81
C GLY A 114 -16.82 8.30 7.05
N VAL A 115 -15.65 7.66 7.07
CA VAL A 115 -15.13 6.90 8.21
C VAL A 115 -14.26 7.81 9.08
N GLU A 116 -14.52 7.84 10.39
CA GLU A 116 -13.67 8.56 11.34
C GLU A 116 -12.33 7.85 11.51
N LEU A 117 -11.22 8.56 11.31
CA LEU A 117 -9.86 8.02 11.44
C LEU A 117 -9.06 8.75 12.53
N THR A 118 -8.44 7.98 13.41
CA THR A 118 -7.49 8.49 14.42
C THR A 118 -6.24 9.08 13.76
N THR A 119 -5.47 9.88 14.50
CA THR A 119 -4.19 10.43 14.02
C THR A 119 -3.08 9.38 13.86
N ARG A 120 -3.30 8.15 14.33
CA ARG A 120 -2.39 7.03 14.15
C ARG A 120 -2.44 6.57 12.70
N VAL A 121 -1.27 6.45 12.08
CA VAL A 121 -1.09 5.82 10.77
C VAL A 121 0.23 5.07 10.83
N SER A 122 0.15 3.76 10.66
CA SER A 122 1.35 2.93 10.63
C SER A 122 1.96 2.96 9.24
N ILE A 123 3.29 2.96 9.18
CA ILE A 123 4.03 3.16 7.94
C ILE A 123 5.34 2.39 7.98
N VAL A 124 5.47 1.42 7.07
CA VAL A 124 6.66 0.57 6.93
C VAL A 124 7.02 0.46 5.45
N SER A 125 8.31 0.52 5.13
CA SER A 125 8.78 0.19 3.78
C SER A 125 9.14 -1.29 3.69
N THR A 126 8.75 -1.93 2.59
CA THR A 126 9.06 -3.32 2.28
C THR A 126 9.67 -3.48 0.90
N ILE A 127 10.61 -4.42 0.82
CA ILE A 127 11.15 -4.97 -0.42
C ILE A 127 10.82 -6.46 -0.48
N TYR A 128 10.18 -6.87 -1.57
CA TYR A 128 10.07 -8.28 -1.95
C TYR A 128 11.08 -8.54 -3.08
N GLU A 129 12.00 -9.49 -2.89
CA GLU A 129 12.96 -9.95 -3.91
C GLU A 129 12.54 -11.32 -4.45
N HIS A 130 13.46 -12.13 -4.97
CA HIS A 130 13.16 -13.49 -5.42
C HIS A 130 12.73 -14.40 -4.24
N THR A 131 11.62 -15.13 -4.41
CA THR A 131 10.96 -16.06 -3.45
C THR A 131 10.20 -15.42 -2.29
N GLN A 132 10.26 -14.11 -2.09
CA GLN A 132 9.47 -13.43 -1.06
C GLN A 132 7.97 -13.45 -1.41
N ILE A 133 7.13 -13.54 -0.37
CA ILE A 133 5.69 -13.76 -0.49
C ILE A 133 4.97 -13.26 0.77
N LEU A 134 3.69 -12.91 0.64
CA LEU A 134 2.76 -12.71 1.76
C LEU A 134 1.53 -13.58 1.48
N LEU A 135 1.28 -14.57 2.32
CA LEU A 135 0.19 -15.53 2.15
C LEU A 135 -1.19 -14.89 2.40
N PRO A 136 -2.29 -15.54 1.97
CA PRO A 136 -3.65 -15.02 2.14
C PRO A 136 -4.02 -14.69 3.60
N HIS A 137 -4.50 -13.47 3.85
CA HIS A 137 -4.98 -12.96 5.15
C HIS A 137 -5.97 -11.79 4.98
N ASP A 138 -6.69 -11.39 6.04
CA ASP A 138 -7.76 -10.37 6.00
C ASP A 138 -7.44 -9.04 6.72
N ASP A 139 -6.25 -8.92 7.30
CA ASP A 139 -5.78 -7.75 8.06
C ASP A 139 -6.62 -7.33 9.28
N GLN A 140 -7.56 -8.18 9.74
CA GLN A 140 -8.40 -7.91 10.90
C GLN A 140 -7.65 -7.99 12.23
N LEU A 141 -6.91 -6.93 12.53
CA LEU A 141 -6.21 -6.71 13.78
C LEU A 141 -6.55 -5.33 14.34
N ASP A 142 -6.74 -5.27 15.66
CA ASP A 142 -7.05 -4.03 16.40
C ASP A 142 -8.25 -3.27 15.80
N ASN A 143 -8.06 -1.98 15.57
CA ASN A 143 -8.99 -1.00 15.03
C ASN A 143 -8.60 -0.56 13.61
N ARG A 144 -7.95 -1.43 12.82
CA ARG A 144 -7.57 -1.11 11.43
C ARG A 144 -8.83 -0.84 10.59
N ALA A 145 -8.89 0.36 10.00
CA ALA A 145 -9.97 0.82 9.13
C ALA A 145 -9.67 0.50 7.66
N PHE A 146 -8.51 0.96 7.20
CA PHE A 146 -8.06 0.82 5.83
C PHE A 146 -6.61 0.37 5.82
N ALA A 147 -6.31 -0.60 4.97
CA ALA A 147 -4.95 -0.96 4.64
C ALA A 147 -4.56 -0.29 3.33
N TYR A 148 -3.31 0.15 3.23
CA TYR A 148 -2.79 0.78 2.03
C TYR A 148 -1.42 0.23 1.64
N VAL A 149 -1.15 0.23 0.34
CA VAL A 149 0.17 -0.07 -0.24
C VAL A 149 0.45 0.97 -1.31
N TYR A 150 1.45 1.81 -1.07
CA TYR A 150 1.97 2.78 -2.01
C TYR A 150 3.20 2.22 -2.73
N TYR A 151 3.08 2.05 -4.03
CA TYR A 151 4.05 1.38 -4.87
C TYR A 151 5.12 2.33 -5.41
N LEU A 152 6.37 1.91 -5.28
CA LEU A 152 7.55 2.66 -5.74
C LEU A 152 8.45 1.80 -6.64
N THR A 153 7.95 0.66 -7.10
CA THR A 153 8.68 -0.31 -7.93
C THR A 153 8.85 0.23 -9.35
N PRO A 154 10.08 0.51 -9.81
CA PRO A 154 10.28 0.96 -11.18
C PRO A 154 10.11 -0.20 -12.16
N GLN A 155 9.50 0.07 -13.32
CA GLN A 155 9.51 -0.85 -14.48
C GLN A 155 8.95 -2.27 -14.21
N TRP A 156 7.93 -2.39 -13.35
CA TRP A 156 7.29 -3.69 -13.12
C TRP A 156 6.71 -4.29 -14.41
N LYS A 157 6.76 -5.63 -14.52
CA LYS A 157 6.19 -6.40 -15.63
C LYS A 157 5.38 -7.59 -15.11
N PRO A 158 4.36 -8.07 -15.84
CA PRO A 158 3.52 -9.20 -15.42
C PRO A 158 4.27 -10.49 -15.06
N ASN A 159 5.41 -10.77 -15.70
CA ASN A 159 6.21 -11.97 -15.43
C ASN A 159 7.07 -11.87 -14.16
N TYR A 160 7.12 -10.72 -13.49
CA TYR A 160 7.93 -10.50 -12.29
C TYR A 160 7.25 -10.98 -11.00
N GLY A 161 5.96 -11.31 -11.05
CA GLY A 161 5.17 -11.62 -9.85
C GLY A 161 5.01 -10.44 -8.90
N GLY A 162 4.66 -10.69 -7.65
CA GLY A 162 4.48 -9.65 -6.63
C GLY A 162 3.21 -8.81 -6.78
N GLU A 163 2.26 -9.21 -7.63
CA GLU A 163 0.94 -8.58 -7.66
C GLU A 163 0.21 -8.75 -6.32
N LEU A 164 -0.57 -7.73 -5.94
CA LEU A 164 -1.53 -7.84 -4.85
C LEU A 164 -2.79 -8.52 -5.40
N ALA A 165 -3.11 -9.69 -4.86
CA ALA A 165 -4.27 -10.49 -5.23
C ALA A 165 -5.38 -10.31 -4.19
N LEU A 166 -6.60 -10.00 -4.64
CA LEU A 166 -7.76 -9.74 -3.76
C LEU A 166 -8.83 -10.84 -3.94
N PHE A 167 -9.11 -11.63 -2.90
CA PHE A 167 -9.96 -12.81 -3.02
C PHE A 167 -11.45 -12.49 -2.85
N ASP A 168 -12.26 -12.79 -3.87
CA ASP A 168 -13.74 -12.88 -3.79
C ASP A 168 -14.14 -14.29 -3.39
N ASN A 169 -13.56 -15.21 -4.15
CA ASN A 169 -13.62 -16.64 -3.97
C ASN A 169 -12.36 -17.24 -4.60
N VAL A 170 -12.30 -18.55 -4.52
CA VAL A 170 -11.16 -19.39 -4.80
C VAL A 170 -10.55 -19.22 -6.21
N ASN A 171 -11.36 -18.86 -7.21
CA ASN A 171 -11.03 -19.07 -8.61
C ASN A 171 -10.77 -17.79 -9.42
N ASN A 172 -11.20 -16.62 -8.96
CA ASN A 172 -10.98 -15.35 -9.65
C ASN A 172 -10.77 -14.22 -8.65
N TYR A 173 -9.61 -13.57 -8.74
CA TYR A 173 -9.26 -12.43 -7.90
C TYR A 173 -8.88 -11.24 -8.78
N PRO A 174 -9.41 -10.03 -8.54
CA PRO A 174 -8.81 -8.82 -9.06
C PRO A 174 -7.34 -8.74 -8.65
N ARG A 175 -6.48 -8.47 -9.64
CA ARG A 175 -5.03 -8.29 -9.45
C ARG A 175 -4.70 -6.81 -9.48
N ARG A 176 -3.84 -6.38 -8.57
CA ARG A 176 -3.31 -5.02 -8.55
C ARG A 176 -1.82 -5.07 -8.80
N GLU A 177 -1.45 -4.48 -9.93
CA GLU A 177 -0.08 -4.35 -10.38
C GLU A 177 0.66 -3.34 -9.48
N PRO A 178 1.87 -3.64 -8.99
CA PRO A 178 2.63 -2.74 -8.15
C PRO A 178 3.33 -1.64 -8.97
N LEU A 179 2.54 -0.92 -9.77
CA LEU A 179 3.03 0.16 -10.64
C LEU A 179 3.53 1.33 -9.79
N SER A 180 4.68 1.88 -10.14
CA SER A 180 5.22 3.06 -9.47
C SER A 180 4.22 4.21 -9.37
N ASN A 181 4.29 4.98 -8.26
CA ASN A 181 3.39 6.09 -7.95
C ASN A 181 1.91 5.69 -7.94
N SER A 182 1.60 4.46 -7.51
CA SER A 182 0.22 3.98 -7.39
C SER A 182 -0.12 3.60 -5.95
N LEU A 183 -1.29 4.01 -5.47
CA LEU A 183 -1.82 3.64 -4.16
C LEU A 183 -2.89 2.56 -4.34
N ALA A 184 -2.62 1.35 -3.83
CA ALA A 184 -3.65 0.38 -3.53
C ALA A 184 -4.20 0.66 -2.13
N LEU A 185 -5.52 0.65 -1.99
CA LEU A 185 -6.23 0.93 -0.73
C LEU A 185 -7.42 -0.01 -0.62
N PHE A 186 -7.73 -0.53 0.56
CA PHE A 186 -8.96 -1.29 0.78
C PHE A 186 -9.49 -1.16 2.21
N ARG A 187 -10.81 -1.30 2.37
CA ARG A 187 -11.46 -1.34 3.69
C ARG A 187 -11.18 -2.70 4.33
N VAL A 188 -10.59 -2.67 5.51
CA VAL A 188 -10.34 -3.88 6.31
C VAL A 188 -11.67 -4.46 6.77
N SER A 189 -11.91 -5.73 6.49
CA SER A 189 -13.13 -6.42 6.84
C SER A 189 -12.89 -7.94 6.89
N PRO A 190 -13.83 -8.73 7.43
CA PRO A 190 -13.72 -10.18 7.38
C PRO A 190 -13.68 -10.80 5.98
N ALA A 191 -14.10 -10.05 4.97
CA ALA A 191 -14.02 -10.45 3.58
C ALA A 191 -12.75 -9.96 2.89
N SER A 192 -11.92 -9.10 3.51
CA SER A 192 -10.76 -8.46 2.86
C SER A 192 -9.54 -9.36 2.69
N TRP A 193 -9.77 -10.61 2.28
CA TRP A 193 -8.72 -11.59 2.02
C TRP A 193 -7.85 -11.17 0.85
N HIS A 194 -6.55 -11.12 1.06
CA HIS A 194 -5.59 -10.74 0.03
C HIS A 194 -4.22 -11.36 0.27
N MET A 195 -3.37 -11.35 -0.75
CA MET A 195 -2.00 -11.86 -0.69
C MET A 195 -1.07 -11.04 -1.60
N VAL A 196 0.23 -11.10 -1.35
CA VAL A 196 1.25 -10.70 -2.33
C VAL A 196 1.79 -11.97 -2.94
N LYS A 197 1.61 -12.16 -4.25
CA LYS A 197 2.14 -13.34 -4.94
C LYS A 197 3.64 -13.42 -4.81
N GLU A 198 4.14 -14.65 -4.80
CA GLU A 198 5.57 -14.93 -4.90
C GLU A 198 6.21 -14.08 -6.00
N LYS A 199 7.32 -13.45 -5.61
CA LYS A 199 8.07 -12.57 -6.47
C LYS A 199 9.18 -13.37 -7.15
N CYS A 200 9.24 -13.29 -8.47
CA CYS A 200 10.10 -14.17 -9.27
C CYS A 200 11.35 -13.46 -9.81
N ASP A 201 11.27 -12.17 -10.15
CA ASP A 201 12.38 -11.42 -10.75
C ASP A 201 12.23 -9.92 -10.49
N PHE A 202 13.32 -9.18 -10.31
CA PHE A 202 13.37 -7.78 -9.89
C PHE A 202 12.75 -7.52 -8.49
N PHE A 203 13.23 -6.51 -7.76
CA PHE A 203 12.68 -6.17 -6.45
C PHE A 203 11.33 -5.45 -6.57
N ARG A 204 10.44 -5.59 -5.58
CA ARG A 204 9.21 -4.81 -5.42
C ARG A 204 9.31 -3.96 -4.16
N LEU A 205 9.48 -2.66 -4.36
CA LEU A 205 9.53 -1.64 -3.32
C LEU A 205 8.14 -1.01 -3.10
N SER A 206 7.72 -0.96 -1.84
CA SER A 206 6.48 -0.30 -1.43
C SER A 206 6.55 0.25 -0.02
N VAL A 207 5.80 1.32 0.24
CA VAL A 207 5.46 1.78 1.59
C VAL A 207 4.03 1.35 1.89
N HIS A 208 3.76 0.80 3.06
CA HIS A 208 2.45 0.24 3.39
C HIS A 208 2.14 0.42 4.87
N GLY A 209 0.88 0.21 5.22
CA GLY A 209 0.42 0.21 6.60
C GLY A 209 -1.08 0.41 6.70
N TRP A 210 -1.52 0.96 7.83
CA TRP A 210 -2.94 1.03 8.18
C TRP A 210 -3.34 2.39 8.70
N PHE A 211 -4.55 2.80 8.34
CA PHE A 211 -5.32 3.84 9.03
C PHE A 211 -6.24 3.19 10.06
N TYR A 212 -6.49 3.86 11.18
CA TYR A 212 -7.19 3.27 12.33
C TYR A 212 -8.47 4.02 12.69
N GLU A 213 -9.55 3.30 13.01
CA GLU A 213 -10.79 3.85 13.58
C GLU A 213 -10.60 4.12 15.09
N PRO A 214 -11.32 5.04 15.73
CA PRO A 214 -11.20 5.28 17.18
C PRO A 214 -11.54 4.09 18.07
N LYS A 215 -12.40 3.18 17.59
CA LYS A 215 -12.87 2.00 18.32
C LYS A 215 -12.83 0.79 17.39
N VAL A 216 -12.69 -0.39 17.99
CA VAL A 216 -12.84 -1.65 17.27
C VAL A 216 -14.31 -1.82 16.88
N THR A 217 -14.62 -1.75 15.59
CA THR A 217 -15.93 -2.17 15.08
C THR A 217 -16.06 -3.69 15.20
N SER A 218 -17.21 -4.22 15.63
CA SER A 218 -17.37 -5.60 16.10
C SER A 218 -16.79 -6.68 15.16
N ILE A 219 -16.01 -7.59 15.72
CA ILE A 219 -15.21 -8.60 15.02
C ILE A 219 -16.08 -9.84 14.67
N LEU A 220 -16.92 -9.78 13.65
CA LEU A 220 -17.48 -11.02 13.11
C LEU A 220 -16.42 -11.68 12.22
N ARG A 221 -15.62 -12.63 12.74
CA ARG A 221 -14.67 -13.37 11.91
C ARG A 221 -15.42 -14.25 10.90
N LEU A 222 -15.22 -14.00 9.62
CA LEU A 222 -15.61 -14.92 8.56
C LEU A 222 -14.48 -15.96 8.36
N PRO A 223 -14.82 -17.22 8.03
CA PRO A 223 -13.80 -18.19 7.66
C PRO A 223 -13.04 -17.72 6.41
N PRO A 224 -11.79 -18.17 6.21
CA PRO A 224 -11.09 -17.97 4.94
C PRO A 224 -11.96 -18.40 3.77
N PRO A 225 -11.83 -17.75 2.59
CA PRO A 225 -12.40 -18.29 1.37
C PRO A 225 -11.92 -19.73 1.23
N ALA A 226 -12.79 -20.62 0.72
CA ALA A 226 -12.46 -22.03 0.55
C ALA A 226 -11.07 -22.18 -0.11
N ARG A 227 -10.24 -23.11 0.38
CA ARG A 227 -8.83 -23.23 -0.05
C ARG A 227 -8.72 -23.19 -1.57
N ASN A 228 -7.79 -22.36 -2.06
CA ASN A 228 -7.37 -22.33 -3.46
C ASN A 228 -7.01 -23.74 -3.96
N PRO A 229 -7.67 -24.35 -4.98
CA PRO A 229 -7.20 -25.60 -5.55
C PRO A 229 -5.84 -25.41 -6.24
N LEU A 230 -5.39 -24.18 -6.51
CA LEU A 230 -4.00 -23.93 -6.93
C LEU A 230 -2.99 -24.18 -5.81
N LEU A 231 -3.37 -24.11 -4.53
CA LEU A 231 -2.51 -24.60 -3.44
C LEU A 231 -2.41 -26.13 -3.43
N ASN A 232 -3.32 -26.86 -4.09
CA ASN A 232 -3.14 -28.29 -4.35
C ASN A 232 -2.23 -28.57 -5.57
N SER A 233 -1.98 -27.56 -6.42
CA SER A 233 -1.13 -27.70 -7.61
C SER A 233 0.35 -27.39 -7.36
N VAL A 234 0.69 -26.81 -6.20
CA VAL A 234 2.07 -26.75 -5.73
C VAL A 234 2.43 -28.15 -5.22
N LYS A 235 2.89 -29.01 -6.13
CA LYS A 235 3.67 -30.18 -5.72
C LYS A 235 4.97 -29.63 -5.13
N VAL A 236 5.14 -29.80 -3.82
CA VAL A 236 6.46 -29.76 -3.18
C VAL A 236 7.31 -30.89 -3.74
#